data_AF-A0A1A8ZCG2-F1
#
_entry.id   AF-A0A1A8ZCG2-F1
#
_cell.length_a   1.000
_cell.length_b   1.000
_cell.length_c   1.000
_cell.angle_alpha   90.00
_cell.angle_beta   90.00
_cell.angle_gamma   90.00
#
_symmetry.space_group_name_H-M   'P 1'
#
loop_
_entity.id
_entity.type
_entity.pdbx_description
1 polymer ?
#
loop_
_entity_poly.entity_id
_entity_poly.type
_entity_poly.pdbx_seq_one_letter_code
_entity_poly.pdbx_strand_id
1 'polypeptide(L)' 'MPAQCAPAGPSAVIGPHGHVLRRARPDAPDVICVDLDRTDPALDVALHKARPWRYVARAGKAYAAARVDDPRSADRAGI' A
#
# COMPACT_ATOMS: atom_id res chain seq x y z
N MET A 1 9.75 1.31 23.09
CA MET A 1 9.52 -0.02 22.48
C MET A 1 9.79 0.10 20.99
N PRO A 2 10.56 -0.81 20.37
CA PRO A 2 10.69 -0.86 18.91
C PRO A 2 9.32 -1.00 18.24
N ALA A 3 9.12 -0.42 17.06
CA ALA A 3 7.83 -0.46 16.36
C ALA A 3 7.31 -1.89 16.12
N GLN A 4 8.23 -2.84 15.94
CA GLN A 4 7.92 -4.27 15.78
C GLN A 4 7.36 -4.94 17.04
N CYS A 5 7.54 -4.32 18.21
CA CYS A 5 7.04 -4.80 19.50
C CYS A 5 5.84 -3.99 19.99
N ALA A 6 5.38 -3.00 19.21
CA ALA A 6 4.19 -2.24 19.56
C ALA A 6 2.94 -3.12 19.36
N PRO A 7 1.91 -2.97 20.20
CA PRO A 7 0.60 -3.56 19.93
C PRO A 7 0.13 -3.17 18.53
N ALA A 8 -0.50 -4.11 17.82
CA ALA A 8 -1.10 -3.82 16.53
C ALA A 8 -2.07 -2.64 16.67
N GLY A 9 -1.84 -1.58 15.91
CA GLY A 9 -2.73 -0.42 15.89
C GLY A 9 -4.07 -0.75 15.22
N PRO A 10 -5.09 0.11 15.40
CA PRO A 10 -6.38 -0.07 14.74
C PRO A 10 -6.23 -0.10 13.22
N SER A 11 -7.05 -0.93 12.56
CA SER A 11 -7.14 -0.98 11.10
C SER A 11 -7.50 0.40 10.52
N ALA A 12 -7.02 0.69 9.31
CA ALA A 12 -7.26 1.97 8.66
C ALA A 12 -7.43 1.80 7.14
N VAL A 13 -8.27 2.65 6.55
CA VAL A 13 -8.39 2.80 5.09
C VAL A 13 -7.51 3.98 4.67
N ILE A 14 -6.57 3.72 3.76
CA ILE A 14 -5.70 4.73 3.16
C ILE A 14 -6.18 4.96 1.72
N GLY A 15 -6.45 6.22 1.39
CA GLY A 15 -6.92 6.62 0.07
C GLY A 15 -5.79 6.66 -0.98
N PRO A 16 -6.12 6.75 -2.28
CA PRO A 16 -5.13 6.77 -3.36
C PRO A 16 -4.15 7.96 -3.33
N HIS A 17 -4.52 9.04 -2.65
CA HIS A 17 -3.67 10.20 -2.36
C HIS A 17 -2.66 9.95 -1.21
N GLY A 18 -2.70 8.78 -0.55
CA GLY A 18 -1.78 8.42 0.53
C GLY A 18 -2.16 8.92 1.93
N HIS A 19 -3.40 9.40 2.12
CA HIS A 19 -3.90 9.88 3.41
C HIS A 19 -4.85 8.85 4.04
N VAL A 20 -4.91 8.84 5.37
CA VAL A 20 -5.87 8.02 6.11
C VAL A 20 -7.26 8.63 5.95
N LEU A 21 -8.18 7.88 5.33
CA LEU A 21 -9.57 8.29 5.14
C LEU A 21 -10.41 7.95 6.38
N ARG A 22 -10.14 6.80 6.99
CA ARG A 22 -10.81 6.36 8.21
C ARG A 22 -9.96 5.37 9.00
N ARG A 23 -10.12 5.37 10.32
CA ARG A 23 -9.57 4.35 11.23
C ARG A 23 -10.70 3.65 11.96
N ALA A 24 -10.54 2.35 12.19
CA ALA A 24 -11.39 1.58 13.06
C ALA A 24 -11.21 2.03 14.51
N ARG A 25 -12.22 1.81 15.35
CA ARG A 25 -12.09 1.98 16.79
C ARG A 25 -11.00 1.07 17.36
N PRO A 26 -10.15 1.57 18.29
CA PRO A 26 -9.07 0.79 18.87
C PRO A 26 -9.52 -0.18 19.98
N ASP A 27 -10.72 0.04 20.53
CA ASP A 27 -11.20 -0.54 21.79
C ASP A 27 -12.45 -1.42 21.62
N ALA A 28 -12.99 -1.53 20.41
CA ALA A 28 -14.18 -2.33 20.13
C ALA A 28 -14.17 -2.88 18.69
N PRO A 29 -14.89 -3.99 18.42
CA PRO A 29 -15.14 -4.44 17.05
C PRO A 29 -15.77 -3.33 16.21
N ASP A 30 -15.24 -3.11 15.01
CA ASP A 30 -15.67 -2.02 14.14
C ASP A 30 -15.55 -2.39 12.66
N VAL A 31 -16.42 -1.80 11.84
CA VAL A 31 -16.38 -1.92 10.39
C VAL A 31 -16.37 -0.52 9.80
N ILE A 32 -15.36 -0.25 8.98
CA ILE A 32 -15.19 1.04 8.31
C ILE A 32 -15.49 0.90 6.82
N CYS A 33 -16.46 1.68 6.36
CA CYS A 33 -16.76 1.87 4.94
C CYS A 33 -16.42 3.31 4.56
N VAL A 34 -15.86 3.50 3.37
CA VAL A 34 -15.55 4.81 2.79
C VAL A 34 -15.95 4.77 1.32
N ASP A 35 -16.71 5.77 0.90
CA ASP A 35 -17.04 5.97 -0.51
C ASP A 35 -15.92 6.75 -1.20
N LEU A 36 -15.47 6.24 -2.34
CA LEU A 36 -14.51 6.91 -3.20
C LEU A 36 -15.23 7.48 -4.41
N ASP A 37 -15.32 8.81 -4.48
CA ASP A 37 -15.85 9.49 -5.65
C ASP A 37 -14.87 9.37 -6.82
N ARG A 38 -15.26 8.60 -7.83
CA ARG A 38 -14.43 8.36 -9.02
C ARG A 38 -14.36 9.58 -9.95
N THR A 39 -15.20 10.58 -9.72
CA THR A 39 -15.21 11.85 -10.45
C THR A 39 -14.35 12.92 -9.80
N ASP A 40 -13.85 12.66 -8.59
CA ASP A 40 -12.95 13.57 -7.89
C ASP A 40 -11.67 13.78 -8.72
N PRO A 41 -11.37 15.03 -9.16
CA PRO A 41 -10.18 15.31 -9.95
C PRO A 41 -8.88 14.97 -9.22
N ALA A 42 -8.85 14.94 -7.88
CA ALA A 42 -7.69 14.53 -7.11
C ALA A 42 -7.33 13.04 -7.33
N LEU A 43 -8.29 12.21 -7.75
CA LEU A 43 -8.09 10.77 -7.98
C LEU A 43 -7.76 10.42 -9.43
N ASP A 44 -7.82 11.38 -10.35
CA ASP A 44 -7.60 11.14 -11.79
C ASP A 44 -6.26 10.45 -12.08
N VAL A 45 -5.20 10.87 -11.39
CA VAL A 45 -3.87 10.26 -11.54
C VAL A 45 -3.90 8.79 -11.13
N ALA A 46 -4.46 8.49 -9.97
CA ALA A 46 -4.50 7.13 -9.43
C ALA A 46 -5.41 6.21 -10.24
N LEU A 47 -6.53 6.73 -10.75
CA LEU A 47 -7.54 5.97 -11.49
C LEU A 47 -7.15 5.75 -12.96
N HIS A 48 -6.67 6.80 -13.64
CA HIS A 48 -6.51 6.79 -15.10
C HIS A 48 -5.04 6.81 -15.54
N LYS A 49 -4.17 7.56 -14.84
CA LYS A 49 -2.79 7.80 -15.29
C LYS A 49 -1.76 6.82 -14.72
N ALA A 50 -2.06 6.14 -13.62
CA ALA A 50 -1.14 5.18 -13.00
C ALA A 50 -1.05 3.84 -13.77
N ARG A 51 -2.04 3.51 -14.60
CA ARG A 51 -2.14 2.23 -15.31
C ARG A 51 -0.96 1.95 -16.27
N PRO A 52 -0.57 2.88 -17.17
CA PRO A 52 0.58 2.68 -18.05
C PRO A 52 1.89 2.41 -17.28
N TRP A 53 2.16 3.17 -16.22
CA TRP A 53 3.33 2.94 -15.39
C TRP A 53 3.30 1.56 -14.71
N ARG A 54 2.16 1.16 -14.13
CA ARG A 54 2.02 -0.18 -13.51
C ARG A 54 2.24 -1.30 -14.52
N TYR A 55 1.80 -1.14 -15.76
CA TYR A 55 2.04 -2.11 -16.83
C TYR A 55 3.54 -2.27 -17.12
N VAL A 56 4.26 -1.16 -17.30
CA VAL A 56 5.70 -1.17 -17.58
C VAL A 56 6.51 -1.68 -16.38
N ALA A 57 6.15 -1.27 -15.16
CA ALA A 57 6.79 -1.72 -13.93
C ALA A 57 6.64 -3.24 -13.74
N ARG A 58 5.44 -3.80 -13.97
CA ARG A 58 5.18 -5.24 -13.87
C ARG A 58 5.89 -6.07 -14.92
N ALA A 59 6.16 -5.50 -16.10
CA ALA A 59 7.00 -6.14 -17.11
C ALA A 59 8.46 -6.31 -16.66
N GLY A 60 8.84 -5.79 -15.48
CA GLY A 60 10.14 -5.98 -14.85
C GLY A 60 11.26 -5.13 -15.46
N LYS A 61 11.09 -4.68 -16.70
CA LYS A 61 12.09 -3.92 -17.47
C LYS A 61 12.56 -2.64 -16.77
N ALA A 62 11.65 -1.91 -16.10
CA ALA A 62 11.99 -0.65 -15.43
C ALA A 62 12.93 -0.81 -14.23
N TYR A 63 12.94 -1.97 -13.58
CA TYR A 63 13.73 -2.23 -12.37
C TYR A 63 14.80 -3.30 -12.55
N ALA A 64 14.84 -4.00 -13.70
CA ALA A 64 15.77 -5.08 -13.95
C ALA A 64 17.23 -4.65 -13.82
N ALA A 65 17.58 -3.47 -14.33
CA ALA A 65 18.94 -2.92 -14.26
C ALA A 65 19.36 -2.55 -12.82
N ALA A 66 18.40 -2.26 -11.94
CA ALA A 66 18.64 -1.90 -10.54
C ALA A 66 18.37 -3.06 -9.57
N ARG A 67 18.13 -4.27 -10.09
CA ARG A 67 17.83 -5.43 -9.26
C ARG A 67 19.10 -5.90 -8.57
N VAL A 68 19.11 -5.85 -7.24
CA VAL A 68 20.20 -6.39 -6.42
C VAL A 68 19.95 -7.87 -6.17
N ASP A 69 20.97 -8.69 -6.43
CA ASP A 69 20.98 -10.10 -6.04
C ASP A 69 21.53 -10.21 -4.62
N ASP A 70 20.65 -10.07 -3.64
CA ASP A 70 20.98 -10.19 -2.22
C ASP A 70 20.62 -11.61 -1.74
N PRO A 71 21.57 -12.42 -1.25
CA PRO A 71 21.31 -13.77 -0.74
C PRO A 71 20.20 -13.82 0.32
N ARG A 72 20.02 -12.75 1.11
CA ARG A 72 18.93 -12.64 2.10
C ARG A 72 17.54 -12.60 1.46
N SER A 73 17.44 -12.21 0.19
CA SER A 73 16.18 -12.20 -0.56
C SER A 73 15.78 -13.59 -1.06
N ALA A 74 16.73 -14.53 -1.13
CA ALA A 74 16.46 -15.93 -1.46
C ALA A 74 15.95 -16.70 -0.24
N ASP A 75 16.24 -16.22 0.96
CA ASP A 75 15.76 -16.79 2.21
C ASP A 75 14.27 -16.47 2.40
N ARG A 76 13.44 -17.49 2.19
CA ARG A 76 11.99 -17.46 2.48
C ARG A 76 11.64 -18.21 3.75
N ALA A 77 12.64 -18.83 4.36
CA ALA A 77 12.52 -19.62 5.57
C ALA A 77 12.96 -18.72 6.71
N GLY A 78 12.09 -17.81 7.13
CA GLY A 78 12.29 -17.07 8.38
C GLY A 78 12.18 -18.04 9.56
N ILE A 79 13.20 -18.87 9.77
CA ILE A 79 13.39 -19.78 10.90
C ILE A 79 14.67 -19.39 11.64
#